data_AF-A0A926Y7Y2-F1
#
_entry.id   AF-A0A926Y7Y2-F1
#
_cell.length_a   1.000
_cell.length_b   1.000
_cell.length_c   1.000
_cell.angle_alpha   90.00
_cell.angle_beta   90.00
_cell.angle_gamma   90.00
#
_symmetry.space_group_name_H-M   'P 1'
#
loop_
_entity.id
_entity.type
_entity.pdbx_description
1 polymer ?
#
loop_
_entity_poly.entity_id
_entity_poly.type
_entity_poly.pdbx_seq_one_letter_code
_entity_poly.pdbx_strand_id
1 'polypeptide(L)' 'MQTKSASLIEEIFIKASLSHNVTKSDWQKIEYAMAEDCATLEERLLIRRIQHSVYRGWFRVLGEA' A
#
# COMPACT_ATOMS: atom_id res chain seq x y z
N MET A 1 -3.39 23.87 -12.43
CA MET A 1 -2.69 22.86 -11.59
C MET A 1 -3.34 21.52 -11.91
N GLN A 2 -2.66 20.65 -12.68
CA GLN A 2 -3.14 19.28 -12.88
C GLN A 2 -2.91 18.51 -11.59
N THR A 3 -3.97 18.15 -10.88
CA THR A 3 -3.92 17.13 -9.84
C THR A 3 -3.56 15.82 -10.55
N LYS A 4 -2.29 15.40 -10.46
CA LYS A 4 -1.93 14.02 -10.82
C LYS A 4 -2.83 13.11 -9.98
N SER A 5 -3.58 12.22 -10.64
CA SER A 5 -4.27 11.13 -9.95
C SER A 5 -3.22 10.37 -9.14
N ALA A 6 -3.45 10.21 -7.84
CA ALA A 6 -2.58 9.44 -6.97
C ALA A 6 -2.41 8.02 -7.54
N SER A 7 -1.21 7.44 -7.41
CA SER A 7 -1.03 6.06 -7.84
C SER A 7 -1.79 5.11 -6.90
N LEU A 8 -2.13 3.92 -7.39
CA LEU A 8 -2.85 2.91 -6.59
C LEU A 8 -2.15 2.64 -5.24
N ILE A 9 -0.81 2.61 -5.23
CA ILE A 9 -0.02 2.38 -4.01
C ILE A 9 -0.11 3.57 -3.05
N GLU A 10 -0.13 4.79 -3.58
CA GLU A 10 -0.30 6.00 -2.79
C GLU A 10 -1.69 6.05 -2.13
N GLU A 11 -2.73 5.68 -2.86
CA GLU A 11 -4.09 5.58 -2.32
C GLU A 11 -4.18 4.54 -1.19
N ILE A 12 -3.58 3.36 -1.39
CA ILE A 12 -3.53 2.33 -0.35
C ILE A 12 -2.76 2.84 0.88
N PHE A 13 -1.62 3.51 0.69
CA PHE A 13 -0.84 4.07 1.78
C PHE A 13 -1.63 5.12 2.59
N ILE A 14 -2.32 6.04 1.92
CA ILE A 14 -3.14 7.08 2.56
C ILE A 14 -4.27 6.42 3.36
N LYS A 15 -5.02 5.50 2.74
CA LYS A 15 -6.13 4.79 3.39
C LYS A 15 -5.65 3.99 4.61
N ALA A 16 -4.53 3.28 4.48
CA ALA A 16 -3.94 2.53 5.58
C ALA A 16 -3.45 3.43 6.72
N SER A 17 -2.87 4.60 6.39
CA SER A 17 -2.41 5.57 7.38
C SER A 17 -3.56 6.20 8.17
N LEU A 18 -4.73 6.38 7.55
CA LEU A 18 -5.91 6.93 8.21
C LEU A 18 -6.68 5.88 9.02
N SER A 19 -6.77 4.65 8.51
CA SER A 19 -7.60 3.60 9.11
C SER A 19 -6.81 2.61 9.99
N HIS A 20 -5.49 2.63 9.91
CA HIS A 20 -4.59 1.60 10.43
C HIS A 20 -4.90 0.18 9.91
N ASN A 21 -5.58 0.08 8.76
CA ASN A 21 -5.98 -1.18 8.15
C ASN A 21 -5.56 -1.25 6.68
N VAL A 22 -5.13 -2.43 6.26
CA VAL A 22 -4.89 -2.79 4.85
C VAL A 22 -5.83 -3.94 4.54
N THR A 23 -6.61 -3.86 3.47
CA THR A 23 -7.47 -5.01 3.10
C THR A 23 -6.62 -6.10 2.45
N LYS A 24 -7.10 -7.35 2.48
CA LYS A 24 -6.42 -8.46 1.78
C LYS A 24 -6.23 -8.18 0.28
N SER A 25 -7.21 -7.55 -0.37
CA SER A 25 -7.10 -7.11 -1.77
C SER A 25 -6.00 -6.06 -1.96
N ASP A 26 -5.92 -5.07 -1.06
CA ASP A 26 -4.86 -4.05 -1.10
C ASP A 26 -3.48 -4.69 -0.90
N TRP A 27 -3.39 -5.68 -0.01
CA TRP A 27 -2.16 -6.43 0.24
C TRP A 27 -1.70 -7.23 -0.99
N GLN A 28 -2.62 -7.88 -1.70
CA GLN A 28 -2.30 -8.59 -2.96
C GLN A 28 -1.79 -7.64 -4.05
N LYS A 29 -2.39 -6.45 -4.17
CA LYS A 29 -1.93 -5.43 -5.13
C LYS A 29 -0.50 -4.96 -4.80
N ILE A 30 -0.19 -4.79 -3.52
CA ILE A 30 1.17 -4.46 -3.05
C ILE A 30 2.17 -5.57 -3.42
N GLU A 31 1.81 -6.83 -3.17
CA GLU A 31 2.67 -7.98 -3.49
C GLU A 31 2.91 -8.10 -5.01
N TYR A 32 1.86 -7.93 -5.81
CA TYR A 32 1.96 -7.94 -7.28
C TYR A 32 2.86 -6.82 -7.80
N ALA A 33 2.68 -5.59 -7.30
CA ALA A 33 3.49 -4.44 -7.69
C ALA A 33 4.99 -4.61 -7.36
N MET A 34 5.32 -5.38 -6.32
CA MET A 34 6.70 -5.73 -5.98
C MET A 34 7.27 -6.83 -6.88
N ALA A 35 6.45 -7.81 -7.27
CA ALA A 35 6.89 -8.96 -8.06
C ALA A 35 7.19 -8.59 -9.52
N GLU A 36 6.39 -7.71 -10.12
CA GLU A 36 6.48 -7.36 -11.55
C GLU A 36 7.54 -6.31 -11.87
N ASP A 37 8.31 -5.84 -10.88
CA ASP A 37 9.30 -4.75 -11.02
C ASP A 37 8.75 -3.46 -11.66
N CYS A 38 7.43 -3.33 -11.73
CA CYS A 38 6.72 -2.27 -12.47
C CYS A 38 6.48 -1.01 -11.64
N ALA A 39 6.82 -1.04 -10.35
CA ALA A 39 6.70 0.09 -9.44
C ALA A 39 7.85 1.09 -9.63
N THR A 40 7.52 2.39 -9.60
CA THR A 40 8.49 3.47 -9.50
C THR A 40 9.29 3.40 -8.19
N LEU A 41 10.40 4.14 -8.07
CA LEU A 41 11.17 4.19 -6.82
C LEU A 41 10.30 4.68 -5.64
N GLU A 42 9.46 5.68 -5.88
CA GLU A 42 8.55 6.24 -4.85
C GLU A 42 7.55 5.19 -4.37
N GLU A 43 6.92 4.46 -5.29
CA GLU A 43 5.98 3.39 -4.94
C GLU A 43 6.66 2.25 -4.17
N ARG A 44 7.90 1.89 -4.53
CA ARG A 44 8.66 0.89 -3.77
C ARG A 44 8.94 1.33 -2.34
N LEU A 45 9.22 2.61 -2.12
CA LEU A 45 9.40 3.15 -0.77
C LEU A 45 8.10 3.11 0.02
N LEU A 46 6.97 3.47 -0.61
CA LEU A 46 5.65 3.38 0.01
C LEU A 46 5.28 1.92 0.34
N ILE A 47 5.50 0.98 -0.57
CA ILE A 47 5.27 -0.46 -0.35
C ILE A 47 6.10 -0.95 0.84
N ARG A 48 7.40 -0.66 0.87
CA ARG A 48 8.27 -1.04 2.00
C ARG A 48 7.76 -0.47 3.31
N ARG A 49 7.27 0.78 3.31
CA ARG A 49 6.70 1.42 4.49
C ARG A 49 5.41 0.72 4.95
N ILE A 50 4.51 0.37 4.04
CA ILE A 50 3.29 -0.38 4.37
C ILE A 50 3.66 -1.76 4.96
N GLN A 51 4.57 -2.49 4.31
CA GLN A 51 5.03 -3.80 4.79
C GLN A 51 5.66 -3.72 6.19
N HIS A 52 6.50 -2.72 6.42
CA HIS A 52 7.10 -2.48 7.73
C HIS A 52 6.03 -2.19 8.80
N SER A 53 5.06 -1.32 8.50
CA SER A 53 3.96 -1.02 9.41
C SER A 53 3.10 -2.24 9.73
N VAL A 54 2.83 -3.11 8.76
CA VAL A 54 2.12 -4.37 8.98
C VAL A 54 2.94 -5.31 9.87
N TYR A 55 4.22 -5.50 9.58
CA TYR A 55 5.11 -6.36 10.38
C TYR A 55 5.23 -5.88 11.83
N ARG A 56 5.24 -4.57 12.06
CA ARG A 56 5.28 -3.97 13.40
C ARG A 56 3.92 -3.95 14.10
N GLY A 57 2.85 -4.40 13.44
CA GLY A 57 1.48 -4.39 13.96
C GLY A 57 0.84 -3.02 14.01
N TRP A 58 1.43 -2.00 13.38
CA TRP A 58 0.85 -0.66 13.25
C TRP A 58 -0.32 -0.66 12.28
N PHE A 59 -0.24 -1.45 11.21
CA PHE A 59 -1.35 -1.73 10.32
C PHE A 59 -1.81 -3.17 10.48
N ARG A 60 -3.13 -3.40 10.45
CA ARG A 60 -3.71 -4.74 10.43
C ARG A 60 -4.14 -5.11 9.03
N VAL A 61 -3.83 -6.33 8.60
CA VAL A 61 -4.38 -6.89 7.37
C VAL A 61 -5.73 -7.50 7.69
N LEU A 62 -6.80 -6.94 7.12
CA LEU A 62 -8.17 -7.43 7.31
C LEU A 62 -8.58 -8.35 6.16
N GLY A 63 -9.22 -9.48 6.47
CA GLY A 63 -9.92 -10.29 5.48
C GLY A 63 -11.10 -9.54 4.87
N GLU A 64 -11.51 -9.92 3.66
CA GLU A 64 -12.73 -9.38 3.04
C GLU A 64 -13.94 -9.80 3.89
N ALA A 65 -14.86 -8.87 4.11
CA ALA A 65 -16.19 -9.15 4.67
C ALA A 65 -17.13 -9.60 3.56
#